data_AF-A0AB37HGH7-F1
#
_entry.id   AF-A0AB37HGH7-F1
#
_cell.length_a   1.000
_cell.length_b   1.000
_cell.length_c   1.000
_cell.angle_alpha   90.00
_cell.angle_beta   90.00
_cell.angle_gamma   90.00
#
_symmetry.space_group_name_H-M   'P 1'
#
loop_
_entity.id
_entity.type
_entity.pdbx_description
1 polymer ?
#
loop_
_entity_poly.entity_id
_entity_poly.type
_entity_poly.pdbx_seq_one_letter_code
_entity_poly.pdbx_strand_id
1 'polypeptide(L)'
;MKEQRSERKVPKPVPPEYYKMLEELQVLDFVIVELTLYLDTHPGDHDAIQQYNLFTQQRKKAKKEFEKQFGALTSFGYSYSQAPWDWKNAPWPWQV
;
A
#
# COMPACT_ATOMS: atom_id res chain seq x y z
N MET A 1 1.17 36.14 21.80
CA MET A 1 1.04 34.73 21.36
C MET A 1 0.31 34.73 20.03
N LYS A 2 0.94 34.29 18.94
CA LYS A 2 0.31 34.26 17.60
C LYS A 2 -0.30 32.87 17.41
N GLU A 3 -1.62 32.82 17.39
CA GLU A 3 -2.44 31.66 17.04
C GLU A 3 -2.12 31.26 15.59
N GLN A 4 -1.20 30.31 15.38
CA GLN A 4 -1.01 29.69 14.06
C GLN A 4 -2.17 28.74 13.83
N ARG A 5 -3.26 29.29 13.29
CA ARG A 5 -4.39 28.53 12.76
C ARG A 5 -3.82 27.60 11.68
N SER A 6 -3.68 26.32 12.03
CA SER A 6 -3.27 25.27 11.09
C SER A 6 -4.24 25.28 9.91
N GLU A 7 -3.78 25.82 8.78
CA GLU A 7 -4.48 25.73 7.51
C GLU A 7 -4.69 24.24 7.22
N ARG A 8 -5.95 23.78 7.26
CA ARG A 8 -6.30 22.43 6.84
C ARG A 8 -5.96 22.33 5.36
N LYS A 9 -4.81 21.72 5.05
CA LYS A 9 -4.44 21.41 3.67
C LYS A 9 -5.53 20.54 3.09
N VAL A 10 -6.29 21.09 2.16
CA VAL A 10 -7.29 20.35 1.38
C VAL A 10 -6.54 19.18 0.72
N PRO A 11 -6.94 17.91 0.94
CA PRO A 11 -6.32 16.78 0.28
C PRO A 11 -6.35 17.01 -1.23
N LYS A 12 -5.22 16.80 -1.91
CA LYS A 12 -5.20 16.89 -3.36
C LYS A 12 -6.17 15.86 -3.93
N PRO A 13 -7.02 16.21 -4.91
CA PRO A 13 -7.89 15.25 -5.55
C PRO A 13 -7.04 14.16 -6.20
N VAL A 14 -7.23 12.91 -5.76
CA VAL A 14 -6.53 11.76 -6.33
C VAL A 14 -7.22 11.30 -7.62
N PRO A 15 -6.45 10.88 -8.64
CA PRO A 15 -7.02 10.32 -9.86
C PRO A 15 -7.83 9.05 -9.56
N PRO A 16 -8.86 8.70 -10.36
CA PRO A 16 -9.57 7.42 -10.24
C PRO A 16 -8.64 6.19 -10.26
N GLU A 17 -7.54 6.27 -11.02
CA GLU A 17 -6.51 5.23 -11.10
C GLU A 17 -5.87 4.91 -9.73
N TYR A 18 -5.77 5.92 -8.84
CA TYR A 18 -5.26 5.74 -7.48
C TYR A 18 -6.10 4.72 -6.72
N TYR A 19 -7.43 4.89 -6.74
CA TYR A 19 -8.36 4.01 -6.02
C TYR A 19 -8.32 2.60 -6.58
N LYS A 20 -8.27 2.47 -7.91
CA LYS A 20 -8.20 1.16 -8.58
C LYS A 20 -6.93 0.40 -8.22
N MET A 21 -5.77 1.06 -8.26
CA MET A 21 -4.49 0.43 -7.90
C MET A 21 -4.39 0.15 -6.39
N LEU A 22 -5.02 0.99 -5.56
CA LEU A 22 -5.10 0.74 -4.12
C LEU A 22 -6.00 -0.47 -3.81
N GLU A 23 -7.15 -0.58 -4.47
CA GLU A 23 -8.06 -1.72 -4.35
C GLU A 23 -7.36 -3.03 -4.78
N GLU A 24 -6.61 -3.01 -5.89
CA GLU A 24 -5.83 -4.17 -6.33
C GLU A 24 -4.82 -4.61 -5.25
N LEU A 25 -4.13 -3.66 -4.62
CA LEU A 25 -3.24 -3.94 -3.49
C LEU A 25 -3.97 -4.54 -2.30
N GLN A 26 -5.15 -4.01 -1.95
CA GLN A 26 -5.96 -4.50 -0.84
C GLN A 26 -6.46 -5.93 -1.08
N VAL A 27 -6.88 -6.24 -2.31
CA VAL A 27 -7.31 -7.60 -2.70
C VAL A 27 -6.13 -8.58 -2.58
N LEU A 28 -4.95 -8.19 -3.07
CA LEU A 28 -3.74 -9.01 -2.95
C LEU A 28 -3.35 -9.22 -1.47
N ASP A 29 -3.38 -8.17 -0.66
CA ASP A 29 -3.08 -8.25 0.76
C ASP A 29 -4.09 -9.17 1.49
N PHE A 30 -5.38 -9.10 1.16
CA PHE A 30 -6.41 -10.01 1.70
C PHE A 30 -6.11 -11.48 1.37
N VAL A 31 -5.83 -11.81 0.10
CA VAL A 31 -5.53 -13.19 -0.31
C VAL A 31 -4.28 -13.73 0.40
N ILE A 32 -3.25 -12.90 0.54
CA ILE A 32 -2.02 -13.29 1.25
C ILE A 32 -2.30 -13.58 2.72
N VAL A 33 -3.13 -12.77 3.39
CA VAL A 33 -3.53 -13.00 4.79
C VAL A 33 -4.31 -14.31 4.92
N GLU A 34 -5.29 -14.54 4.06
CA GLU A 34 -6.09 -15.78 4.09
C GLU A 34 -5.24 -17.02 3.86
N LEU A 35 -4.30 -16.99 2.90
CA LEU A 35 -3.37 -18.10 2.66
C LEU A 35 -2.43 -18.32 3.84
N THR A 36 -1.99 -17.25 4.50
CA THR A 36 -1.15 -17.37 5.71
C THR A 36 -1.92 -18.11 6.81
N LEU A 37 -3.16 -17.68 7.09
CA LEU A 37 -4.01 -18.30 8.09
C LEU A 37 -4.33 -19.76 7.76
N TYR A 38 -4.56 -20.06 6.48
CA TYR A 38 -4.74 -21.44 6.03
C TYR A 38 -3.49 -22.30 6.27
N LEU A 39 -2.31 -21.81 5.88
CA LEU A 39 -1.03 -22.51 6.02
C LEU A 39 -0.62 -22.73 7.48
N ASP A 40 -1.06 -21.89 8.42
CA ASP A 40 -0.86 -22.13 9.86
C ASP A 40 -1.49 -23.47 10.32
N THR A 41 -2.54 -23.92 9.64
CA THR A 41 -3.20 -25.20 9.91
C THR A 41 -2.79 -26.32 8.94
N HIS A 42 -2.29 -25.98 7.75
CA HIS A 42 -1.91 -26.93 6.69
C HIS A 42 -0.48 -26.65 6.15
N PRO A 43 0.59 -26.79 6.97
CA PRO A 43 1.93 -26.34 6.60
C PRO A 43 2.60 -27.18 5.49
N GLY A 44 2.06 -28.35 5.16
CA GLY A 44 2.56 -29.24 4.10
C GLY A 44 1.87 -29.08 2.74
N ASP A 45 0.89 -28.19 2.62
CA ASP A 45 0.17 -27.97 1.37
C ASP A 45 1.05 -27.16 0.39
N HIS A 46 1.71 -27.88 -0.51
CA HIS A 46 2.60 -27.29 -1.51
C HIS A 46 1.88 -26.34 -2.47
N ASP A 47 0.62 -26.60 -2.81
CA ASP A 47 -0.14 -25.78 -3.74
C ASP A 47 -0.48 -24.43 -3.09
N ALA A 48 -0.92 -24.45 -1.83
CA ALA A 48 -1.15 -23.23 -1.05
C ALA A 48 0.13 -22.39 -0.86
N ILE A 49 1.28 -23.04 -0.63
CA ILE A 49 2.58 -22.37 -0.55
C ILE A 49 2.95 -21.71 -1.89
N GLN A 50 2.71 -22.39 -3.01
CA GLN A 50 2.97 -21.82 -4.34
C GLN A 50 2.07 -20.62 -4.62
N GLN A 51 0.79 -20.70 -4.27
CA GLN A 51 -0.15 -19.57 -4.38
C GLN A 51 0.30 -18.38 -3.52
N TYR A 52 0.69 -18.62 -2.26
CA TYR A 52 1.18 -17.58 -1.37
C TYR A 52 2.40 -16.84 -1.98
N ASN A 53 3.35 -17.60 -2.51
CA ASN A 53 4.54 -17.02 -3.16
C ASN A 53 4.19 -16.23 -4.42
N LEU A 54 3.25 -16.74 -5.23
CA LEU A 54 2.76 -16.08 -6.44
C LEU A 54 2.10 -14.73 -6.10
N PHE A 55 1.14 -14.72 -5.17
CA PHE A 55 0.45 -13.49 -4.76
C PHE A 55 1.39 -12.50 -4.08
N THR A 56 2.32 -12.98 -3.25
CA THR A 56 3.37 -12.14 -2.66
C THR A 56 4.23 -11.45 -3.74
N GLN A 57 4.56 -12.17 -4.82
CA GLN A 57 5.30 -11.56 -5.95
C GLN A 57 4.45 -10.52 -6.69
N GLN A 58 3.17 -10.82 -6.94
CA GLN A 58 2.25 -9.88 -7.59
C GLN A 58 2.07 -8.60 -6.75
N ARG A 59 1.85 -8.74 -5.45
CA ARG A 59 1.74 -7.63 -4.49
C ARG A 59 2.97 -6.74 -4.49
N LYS A 60 4.18 -7.33 -4.53
CA LYS A 60 5.43 -6.55 -4.65
C LYS A 60 5.50 -5.73 -5.94
N LYS A 61 5.03 -6.29 -7.08
CA LYS A 61 4.98 -5.58 -8.37
C LYS A 61 3.96 -4.45 -8.35
N ALA A 62 2.73 -4.72 -7.89
CA ALA A 62 1.67 -3.74 -7.76
C ALA A 62 2.08 -2.58 -6.85
N LYS A 63 2.71 -2.89 -5.70
CA LYS A 63 3.23 -1.88 -4.77
C LYS A 63 4.24 -0.97 -5.46
N LYS A 64 5.21 -1.55 -6.19
CA LYS A 64 6.24 -0.78 -6.89
C LYS A 64 5.64 0.16 -7.94
N GLU A 65 4.65 -0.29 -8.69
CA GLU A 65 3.99 0.54 -9.70
C GLU A 65 3.15 1.65 -9.05
N PHE A 66 2.42 1.35 -7.98
CA PHE A 66 1.71 2.34 -7.20
C PHE A 66 2.65 3.43 -6.69
N GLU A 67 3.77 3.03 -6.06
CA GLU A 67 4.70 3.97 -5.45
C GLU A 67 5.44 4.83 -6.48
N LYS A 68 5.65 4.31 -7.69
CA LYS A 68 6.21 5.07 -8.81
C LYS A 68 5.27 6.19 -9.26
N GLN A 69 3.96 6.00 -9.19
CA GLN A 69 2.97 6.97 -9.65
C GLN A 69 2.51 7.93 -8.56
N PHE A 70 2.31 7.43 -7.34
CA PHE A 70 1.64 8.18 -6.26
C PHE A 70 2.51 8.46 -5.03
N GLY A 71 3.72 7.90 -4.99
CA GLY A 71 4.65 8.03 -3.86
C GLY A 71 4.55 6.90 -2.84
N ALA A 72 5.38 6.96 -1.80
CA ALA A 72 5.54 5.86 -0.84
C ALA A 72 4.23 5.50 -0.11
N LEU A 73 3.93 4.19 -0.03
CA LEU A 73 2.77 3.67 0.71
C LEU A 73 3.04 3.52 2.22
N THR A 74 4.31 3.39 2.62
CA THR A 74 4.73 3.10 3.99
C THR A 74 5.77 4.08 4.49
N SER A 75 5.65 4.55 5.74
CA SER A 75 6.48 5.62 6.33
C SER A 75 7.93 5.21 6.55
N PHE A 76 8.18 3.91 6.61
CA PHE A 76 9.38 3.38 7.22
C PHE A 76 10.15 2.51 6.25
N GLY A 77 11.27 3.01 5.72
CA GLY A 77 12.39 2.21 5.18
C GLY A 77 12.13 1.31 3.96
N TYR A 78 10.89 1.14 3.50
CA TYR A 78 10.56 0.21 2.41
C TYR A 78 10.48 0.88 1.03
N SER A 79 10.57 2.21 0.97
CA SER A 79 10.36 3.01 -0.24
C SER A 79 11.19 4.30 -0.19
N TYR A 80 11.67 4.77 -1.34
CA TYR A 80 12.41 6.04 -1.44
C TYR A 80 11.43 7.22 -1.46
N SER A 81 11.72 8.27 -0.70
CA SER A 81 10.98 9.53 -0.74
C SER A 81 11.49 10.41 -1.87
N GLN A 82 10.60 11.15 -2.53
CA GLN A 82 11.02 12.19 -3.47
C GLN A 82 11.56 13.42 -2.75
N ALA A 83 12.37 14.22 -3.45
CA ALA A 83 12.78 15.54 -2.98
C ALA A 83 11.81 16.60 -3.55
N PRO A 84 11.19 17.46 -2.72
CA PRO A 84 11.31 17.58 -1.26
C PRO A 84 10.52 16.49 -0.50
N TRP A 85 10.95 16.16 0.73
CA TRP A 85 10.34 15.12 1.60
C TRP A 85 8.81 15.09 1.48
N ASP A 86 8.33 14.06 0.80
CA ASP A 86 6.98 13.96 0.28
C ASP A 86 6.05 13.11 1.14
N TRP A 87 6.59 12.39 2.14
CA TRP A 87 5.77 11.63 3.09
C TRP A 87 4.68 12.53 3.70
N LYS A 88 4.96 13.78 4.09
CA LYS A 88 3.91 14.66 4.65
C LYS A 88 2.76 15.03 3.69
N ASN A 89 2.81 14.64 2.41
CA ASN A 89 1.83 15.03 1.40
C ASN A 89 0.69 14.01 1.31
N ALA A 90 -0.53 14.48 1.58
CA ALA A 90 -1.77 13.75 1.40
C ALA A 90 -2.09 13.49 -0.10
N PRO A 91 -2.90 12.45 -0.40
CA PRO A 91 -3.65 11.62 0.55
C PRO A 91 -3.02 10.26 0.86
N TRP A 92 -3.16 9.89 2.13
CA TRP A 92 -2.78 8.57 2.62
C TRP A 92 -3.81 7.50 2.25
N PRO A 93 -3.39 6.23 2.09
CA PRO A 93 -4.30 5.11 1.87
C PRO A 93 -5.39 4.92 2.93
N TRP A 94 -5.22 5.42 4.15
CA TRP A 94 -6.22 5.36 5.23
C TRP A 94 -7.07 6.64 5.37
N GLN A 95 -6.84 7.65 4.53
CA GLN A 95 -7.65 8.88 4.48
C GLN A 95 -8.73 8.84 3.39
N VAL A 96 -8.73 7.77 2.60
CA VAL A 96 -9.75 7.46 1.59
C VAL A 96 -10.76 6.46 2.14
#